data_AF-A0A6A4X9P6-F1
#
_entry.id   AF-A0A6A4X9P6-F1
#
_cell.length_a   1.000
_cell.length_b   1.000
_cell.length_c   1.000
_cell.angle_alpha   90.00
_cell.angle_beta   90.00
_cell.angle_gamma   90.00
#
_symmetry.space_group_name_H-M   'P 1'
#
loop_
_entity.id
_entity.type
_entity.pdbx_description
1 polymer ?
#
loop_
_entity_poly.entity_id
_entity_poly.type
_entity_poly.pdbx_seq_one_letter_code
_entity_poly.pdbx_strand_id
1 'polypeptide(L)'
;MSNQEDPEKALETMDEGSGEAGNVTAQLMRNPQVLAALQGRLDGMVGSPSGYIESLPKVVKRRIKALKNLQLKATNIEAAFYEEVHALECKYHKLYVPLYEQRNTIIGGDYEPTDAECEFTLDDEISQEMEDKAKIGDGDAKLHDMDENTKGIPEFWLTVCKNVDLLSEMIQEHDEPILKHLRDIKVNFAESPMGCTIDWQKGKNITLKTIKKKQKHKSRGSTRTITKTVQNDSFFNFFSPPAVPDDPDADVDEEVQAQLTADFEIGHYIRERIVPRAVLYFTGEALEEDDYDDEEEEEEDGEEGSDDDMDDEEDPDFDPKKVKGPKGKGGDPQECKQQ
;
A
#
# COMPACT_ATOMS: atom_id res chain seq x y z
N MET A 1 -33.36 -48.54 -2.71
CA MET A 1 -32.78 -49.41 -1.67
C MET A 1 -31.28 -49.42 -1.93
N SER A 2 -30.54 -48.56 -1.21
CA SER A 2 -29.70 -48.98 -0.07
C SER A 2 -28.30 -49.34 -0.59
N ASN A 3 -27.16 -48.83 -0.13
CA ASN A 3 -26.81 -48.03 1.03
C ASN A 3 -25.49 -47.31 0.70
N GLN A 4 -25.31 -46.10 1.26
CA GLN A 4 -23.99 -45.55 1.58
C GLN A 4 -23.36 -46.41 2.68
N GLU A 5 -22.06 -46.69 2.59
CA GLU A 5 -21.25 -47.15 3.73
C GLU A 5 -20.03 -46.24 3.88
N ASP A 6 -19.90 -45.70 5.09
CA ASP A 6 -18.89 -44.77 5.62
C ASP A 6 -17.47 -45.37 5.63
N PRO A 7 -16.41 -44.58 5.37
CA PRO A 7 -15.02 -45.05 5.33
C PRO A 7 -14.26 -45.02 6.69
N GLU A 8 -14.89 -44.80 7.83
CA GLU A 8 -14.20 -44.61 9.13
C GLU A 8 -13.74 -45.89 9.87
N LYS A 9 -13.64 -47.06 9.21
CA LYS A 9 -13.34 -48.32 9.91
C LYS A 9 -12.16 -49.14 9.40
N ALA A 10 -11.14 -48.48 8.86
CA ALA A 10 -9.90 -49.13 8.43
C ALA A 10 -8.66 -48.52 9.13
N LEU A 11 -8.66 -48.51 10.46
CA LEU A 11 -7.45 -48.23 11.23
C LEU A 11 -7.40 -49.13 12.46
N GLU A 12 -6.91 -50.36 12.30
CA GLU A 12 -6.28 -51.15 13.37
C GLU A 12 -5.77 -52.49 12.80
N THR A 13 -4.45 -52.58 12.53
CA THR A 13 -3.61 -53.76 12.85
C THR A 13 -2.12 -53.41 12.63
N MET A 14 -1.49 -52.94 13.71
CA MET A 14 -0.17 -53.29 14.28
C MET A 14 0.97 -53.78 13.35
N ASP A 15 1.97 -52.90 13.25
CA ASP A 15 3.41 -53.02 13.59
C ASP A 15 4.05 -54.42 13.82
N GLU A 16 5.21 -54.67 13.17
CA GLU A 16 6.51 -54.89 13.86
C GLU A 16 7.66 -55.15 12.86
N GLY A 17 8.76 -54.37 12.96
CA GLY A 17 10.11 -54.87 12.61
C GLY A 17 11.13 -53.91 11.97
N SER A 18 11.89 -53.16 12.81
CA SER A 18 13.31 -52.72 12.70
C SER A 18 13.49 -51.24 13.13
N GLY A 19 14.32 -50.84 14.10
CA GLY A 19 15.43 -51.46 14.82
C GLY A 19 16.47 -50.37 15.13
N GLU A 20 16.36 -49.74 16.31
CA GLU A 20 17.32 -48.90 17.05
C GLU A 20 17.76 -47.51 16.51
N ALA A 21 18.05 -47.28 15.23
CA ALA A 21 18.56 -45.97 14.78
C ALA A 21 17.49 -44.85 14.77
N GLY A 22 16.23 -45.21 14.49
CA GLY A 22 15.10 -44.29 14.49
C GLY A 22 14.67 -43.83 15.90
N ASN A 23 14.99 -44.60 16.93
CA ASN A 23 14.60 -44.27 18.30
C ASN A 23 15.43 -43.09 18.84
N VAL A 24 16.75 -43.06 18.57
CA VAL A 24 17.63 -41.97 19.04
C VAL A 24 17.30 -40.64 18.35
N THR A 25 16.97 -40.65 17.06
CA THR A 25 16.58 -39.43 16.32
C THR A 25 15.19 -38.94 16.74
N ALA A 26 14.23 -39.85 16.97
CA ALA A 26 12.92 -39.51 17.51
C ALA A 26 13.00 -38.99 18.95
N GLN A 27 13.93 -39.51 19.76
CA GLN A 27 14.14 -39.09 21.15
C GLN A 27 14.87 -37.73 21.24
N LEU A 28 15.74 -37.41 20.29
CA LEU A 28 16.36 -36.08 20.18
C LEU A 28 15.34 -34.99 19.77
N MET A 29 14.40 -35.32 18.88
CA MET A 29 13.32 -34.40 18.45
C MET A 29 12.17 -34.27 19.46
N ARG A 30 12.19 -35.04 20.56
CA ARG A 30 11.26 -34.88 21.69
C ARG A 30 11.79 -34.01 22.82
N ASN A 31 13.04 -33.55 22.73
CA ASN A 31 13.63 -32.69 23.73
C ASN A 31 13.31 -31.20 23.41
N PRO A 32 12.52 -30.51 24.24
CA PRO A 32 12.11 -29.12 23.99
C PRO A 32 13.30 -28.15 23.85
N GLN A 33 14.42 -28.45 24.52
CA GLN A 33 15.63 -27.62 24.44
C GLN A 33 16.37 -27.80 23.10
N VAL A 34 16.27 -28.97 22.47
CA VAL A 34 16.88 -29.25 21.16
C VAL A 34 16.05 -28.65 20.03
N LEU A 35 14.72 -28.72 20.13
CA LEU A 35 13.82 -28.03 19.21
C LEU A 35 13.95 -26.51 19.33
N ALA A 36 13.99 -25.97 20.55
CA ALA A 36 14.21 -24.53 20.77
C ALA A 36 15.59 -24.06 20.26
N ALA A 37 16.64 -24.87 20.41
CA ALA A 37 17.98 -24.55 19.88
C ALA A 37 18.06 -24.66 18.34
N LEU A 38 17.30 -25.57 17.74
CA LEU A 38 17.16 -25.67 16.28
C LEU A 38 16.34 -24.49 15.73
N GLN A 39 15.28 -24.10 16.43
CA GLN A 39 14.41 -23.00 16.05
C GLN A 39 15.11 -21.65 16.18
N GLY A 40 15.87 -21.41 17.26
CA GLY A 40 16.70 -20.21 17.42
C GLY A 40 17.85 -20.09 16.42
N ARG A 41 18.33 -21.21 15.81
CA ARG A 41 19.29 -21.17 14.69
C ARG A 41 18.62 -20.99 13.33
N LEU A 42 17.37 -21.42 13.19
CA LEU A 42 16.57 -21.22 11.98
C LEU A 42 16.10 -19.76 11.87
N ASP A 43 15.73 -19.14 13.00
CA ASP A 43 15.28 -17.75 13.08
C ASP A 43 16.38 -16.74 12.68
N GLY A 44 17.64 -17.06 12.99
CA GLY A 44 18.81 -16.27 12.56
C GLY A 44 19.33 -16.59 11.16
N MET A 45 18.64 -17.43 10.37
CA MET A 45 19.12 -17.95 9.07
C MET A 45 18.18 -17.67 7.89
N VAL A 46 17.12 -16.89 8.09
CA VAL A 46 16.29 -16.39 6.99
C VAL A 46 17.16 -15.49 6.11
N GLY A 47 17.35 -15.85 4.83
CA GLY A 47 18.05 -15.03 3.82
C GLY A 47 19.53 -15.33 3.57
N SER A 48 20.19 -16.23 4.31
CA SER A 48 21.59 -16.64 4.02
C SER A 48 21.66 -18.13 3.63
N PRO A 49 22.53 -18.55 2.68
CA PRO A 49 22.71 -19.96 2.34
C PRO A 49 23.22 -20.72 3.56
N SER A 50 22.28 -21.29 4.31
CA SER A 50 22.58 -22.02 5.52
C SER A 50 23.42 -23.23 5.16
N GLY A 51 24.69 -23.24 5.57
CA GLY A 51 25.58 -24.41 5.44
C GLY A 51 25.00 -25.69 6.08
N TYR A 52 23.90 -25.56 6.84
CA TYR A 52 23.06 -26.68 7.25
C TYR A 52 22.60 -27.53 6.07
N ILE A 53 22.03 -26.92 5.01
CA ILE A 53 21.53 -27.64 3.84
C ILE A 53 22.68 -28.39 3.14
N GLU A 54 23.87 -27.79 3.11
CA GLU A 54 25.08 -28.43 2.58
C GLU A 54 25.60 -29.57 3.45
N SER A 55 25.41 -29.50 4.77
CA SER A 55 25.79 -30.56 5.71
C SER A 55 24.84 -31.76 5.70
N LEU A 56 23.66 -31.65 5.09
CA LEU A 56 22.65 -32.71 5.09
C LEU A 56 23.12 -33.98 4.34
N PRO A 57 22.77 -35.18 4.85
CA PRO A 57 23.07 -36.44 4.16
C PRO A 57 22.47 -36.50 2.76
N LYS A 58 23.14 -37.23 1.84
CA LYS A 58 22.71 -37.38 0.43
C LYS A 58 21.25 -37.84 0.30
N VAL A 59 20.78 -38.70 1.20
CA VAL A 59 19.39 -39.20 1.22
C VAL A 59 18.40 -38.07 1.51
N VAL A 60 18.71 -37.19 2.46
CA VAL A 60 17.88 -36.03 2.81
C VAL A 60 17.89 -35.01 1.67
N LYS A 61 19.06 -34.71 1.09
CA LYS A 61 19.18 -33.85 -0.09
C LYS A 61 18.37 -34.36 -1.29
N ARG A 62 18.30 -35.69 -1.50
CA ARG A 62 17.46 -36.29 -2.55
C ARG A 62 15.96 -36.05 -2.30
N ARG A 63 15.51 -36.14 -1.05
CA ARG A 63 14.12 -35.81 -0.67
C ARG A 63 13.82 -34.33 -0.89
N ILE A 64 14.71 -33.42 -0.47
CA ILE A 64 14.57 -31.97 -0.72
C ILE A 64 14.51 -31.68 -2.22
N LYS A 65 15.36 -32.32 -3.03
CA LYS A 65 15.31 -32.15 -4.50
C LYS A 65 13.98 -32.64 -5.09
N ALA A 66 13.42 -33.74 -4.58
CA ALA A 66 12.10 -34.20 -4.98
C ALA A 66 10.99 -33.19 -4.58
N LEU A 67 11.08 -32.59 -3.39
CA LEU A 67 10.18 -31.53 -2.95
C LEU A 67 10.30 -30.28 -3.83
N LYS A 68 11.52 -29.85 -4.18
CA LYS A 68 11.73 -28.73 -5.12
C LYS A 68 11.12 -29.00 -6.50
N ASN A 69 11.19 -30.24 -6.98
CA ASN A 69 10.51 -30.63 -8.23
C ASN A 69 8.98 -30.59 -8.10
N LEU A 70 8.42 -30.88 -6.91
CA LEU A 70 6.98 -30.70 -6.66
C LEU A 70 6.62 -29.22 -6.62
N GLN A 71 7.43 -28.38 -5.95
CA GLN A 71 7.25 -26.93 -5.93
C GLN A 71 7.24 -26.36 -7.35
N LEU A 72 8.19 -26.76 -8.20
CA LEU A 72 8.22 -26.31 -9.60
C LEU A 72 6.92 -26.66 -10.36
N LYS A 73 6.35 -27.85 -10.11
CA LYS A 73 5.06 -28.22 -10.70
C LYS A 73 3.92 -27.35 -10.19
N ALA A 74 3.90 -27.03 -8.89
CA ALA A 74 2.91 -26.13 -8.31
C ALA A 74 3.03 -24.72 -8.91
N THR A 75 4.24 -24.16 -8.97
CA THR A 75 4.50 -22.85 -9.57
C THR A 75 4.10 -22.79 -11.06
N ASN A 76 4.28 -23.87 -11.81
CA ASN A 76 3.80 -23.92 -13.20
C ASN A 76 2.26 -23.91 -13.30
N ILE A 77 1.56 -24.51 -12.33
CA ILE A 77 0.09 -24.45 -12.27
C ILE A 77 -0.37 -23.04 -11.88
N GLU A 78 0.30 -22.41 -10.91
CA GLU A 78 0.05 -21.01 -10.52
C GLU A 78 0.25 -20.06 -11.71
N ALA A 79 1.31 -20.24 -12.49
CA ALA A 79 1.54 -19.45 -13.70
C ALA A 79 0.38 -19.58 -14.69
N ALA A 80 -0.10 -20.80 -14.94
CA ALA A 80 -1.26 -21.02 -15.82
C ALA A 80 -2.56 -20.41 -15.25
N PHE A 81 -2.76 -20.45 -13.94
CA PHE A 81 -3.88 -19.78 -13.28
C PHE A 81 -3.85 -18.26 -13.52
N TYR A 82 -2.71 -17.61 -13.32
CA TYR A 82 -2.59 -16.17 -13.56
C TYR A 82 -2.73 -15.79 -15.04
N GLU A 83 -2.28 -16.64 -15.98
CA GLU A 83 -2.54 -16.46 -17.41
C GLU A 83 -4.05 -16.48 -17.71
N GLU A 84 -4.79 -17.42 -17.12
CA GLU A 84 -6.25 -17.50 -17.28
C GLU A 84 -6.98 -16.32 -16.63
N VAL A 85 -6.57 -15.89 -15.42
CA VAL A 85 -7.09 -14.69 -14.76
C VAL A 85 -6.86 -13.46 -15.62
N HIS A 86 -5.65 -13.27 -16.16
CA HIS A 86 -5.35 -12.14 -17.03
C HIS A 86 -6.20 -12.15 -18.31
N ALA A 87 -6.40 -13.32 -18.92
CA ALA A 87 -7.29 -13.46 -20.07
C ALA A 87 -8.75 -13.11 -19.73
N LEU A 88 -9.19 -13.45 -18.51
CA LEU A 88 -10.51 -13.12 -17.98
C LEU A 88 -10.64 -11.61 -17.76
N GLU A 89 -9.66 -10.98 -17.11
CA GLU A 89 -9.59 -9.52 -16.93
C GLU A 89 -9.69 -8.81 -18.29
N CYS A 90 -8.89 -9.23 -19.28
CA CYS A 90 -8.93 -8.69 -20.64
C CYS A 90 -10.29 -8.85 -21.31
N LYS A 91 -11.00 -9.95 -21.05
CA LYS A 91 -12.34 -10.21 -21.58
C LYS A 91 -13.36 -9.24 -20.98
N TYR A 92 -13.38 -9.08 -19.66
CA TYR A 92 -14.34 -8.21 -18.97
C TYR A 92 -14.03 -6.73 -19.13
N HIS A 93 -12.75 -6.36 -19.22
CA HIS A 93 -12.35 -4.99 -19.52
C HIS A 93 -13.02 -4.46 -20.79
N LYS A 94 -13.13 -5.28 -21.85
CA LYS A 94 -13.82 -4.91 -23.09
C LYS A 94 -15.31 -4.59 -22.89
N LEU A 95 -15.95 -5.15 -21.87
CA LEU A 95 -17.34 -4.87 -21.52
C LEU A 95 -17.46 -3.55 -20.75
N TYR A 96 -16.45 -3.19 -19.95
CA TYR A 96 -16.41 -1.90 -19.24
C TYR A 96 -16.06 -0.71 -20.14
N VAL A 97 -15.23 -0.90 -21.17
CA VAL A 97 -14.82 0.16 -22.11
C VAL A 97 -15.99 1.02 -22.61
N PRO A 98 -17.09 0.47 -23.17
CA PRO A 98 -18.20 1.32 -23.65
C PRO A 98 -18.88 2.10 -22.51
N LEU A 99 -18.95 1.55 -21.30
CA LEU A 99 -19.50 2.25 -20.13
C LEU A 99 -18.61 3.43 -19.72
N TYR A 100 -17.30 3.23 -19.69
CA TYR A 100 -16.35 4.30 -19.37
C TYR A 100 -16.27 5.36 -20.46
N GLU A 101 -16.42 4.99 -21.74
CA GLU A 101 -16.53 5.95 -22.83
C GLU A 101 -17.82 6.79 -22.72
N GLN A 102 -18.96 6.17 -22.39
CA GLN A 102 -20.21 6.89 -22.12
C GLN A 102 -20.05 7.84 -20.92
N ARG A 103 -19.47 7.37 -19.81
CA ARG A 103 -19.12 8.22 -18.65
C ARG A 103 -18.29 9.43 -19.08
N ASN A 104 -17.26 9.23 -19.90
CA ASN A 104 -16.43 10.33 -20.40
C ASN A 104 -17.22 11.33 -21.27
N THR A 105 -18.19 10.88 -22.08
CA THR A 105 -19.05 11.80 -22.84
C THR A 105 -19.95 12.66 -21.95
N ILE A 106 -20.46 12.09 -20.85
CA ILE A 106 -21.26 12.82 -19.86
C ILE A 106 -20.37 13.83 -19.11
N ILE A 107 -19.23 13.40 -18.59
CA ILE A 107 -18.26 14.29 -17.91
C ILE A 107 -17.82 15.43 -18.84
N GLY A 108 -17.62 15.14 -20.13
CA GLY A 108 -17.25 16.15 -21.14
C GLY A 108 -18.39 17.06 -21.58
N GLY A 109 -19.65 16.73 -21.24
CA GLY A 109 -20.86 17.41 -21.69
C GLY A 109 -21.13 17.25 -23.19
N ASP A 110 -20.60 16.19 -23.81
CA ASP A 110 -20.89 15.84 -25.21
C ASP A 110 -22.20 15.05 -25.33
N TYR A 111 -22.64 14.42 -24.24
CA TYR A 111 -23.93 13.77 -24.09
C TYR A 111 -24.64 14.30 -22.84
N GLU A 112 -25.91 14.70 -22.98
CA GLU A 112 -26.76 15.11 -21.88
C GLU A 112 -27.66 13.94 -21.49
N PRO A 113 -27.59 13.42 -20.26
CA PRO A 113 -28.44 12.33 -19.79
C PRO A 113 -29.93 12.67 -19.87
N THR A 114 -30.75 11.66 -20.16
CA THR A 114 -32.21 11.79 -20.13
C THR A 114 -32.75 11.58 -18.71
N ASP A 115 -33.93 12.13 -18.40
CA ASP A 115 -34.58 11.95 -17.08
C ASP A 115 -34.68 10.48 -16.66
N ALA A 116 -34.95 9.58 -17.62
CA ALA A 116 -35.03 8.14 -17.38
C ALA A 116 -33.66 7.48 -17.08
N GLU A 117 -32.55 8.04 -17.55
CA GLU A 117 -31.19 7.56 -17.23
C GLU A 117 -30.73 8.04 -15.84
N CYS A 118 -31.35 9.10 -15.33
CA CYS A 118 -31.15 9.58 -13.97
C CYS A 118 -32.04 8.83 -12.95
N GLU A 119 -33.04 8.08 -13.42
CA GLU A 119 -33.89 7.23 -12.58
C GLU A 119 -33.26 5.83 -12.41
N PHE A 120 -32.99 5.45 -11.17
CA PHE A 120 -32.42 4.15 -10.84
C PHE A 120 -33.49 3.05 -10.92
N THR A 121 -33.20 1.97 -11.66
CA THR A 121 -34.06 0.78 -11.70
C THR A 121 -33.63 -0.21 -10.62
N LEU A 122 -34.46 -0.32 -9.58
CA LEU A 122 -34.23 -1.12 -8.38
C LEU A 122 -34.68 -2.57 -8.61
N ASP A 123 -33.97 -3.32 -9.44
CA ASP A 123 -34.35 -4.71 -9.71
C ASP A 123 -33.60 -5.74 -8.83
N ASP A 124 -32.53 -5.37 -8.11
CA ASP A 124 -31.73 -6.27 -7.24
C ASP A 124 -31.19 -5.58 -5.96
N GLU A 125 -30.78 -6.36 -4.93
CA GLU A 125 -30.17 -5.87 -3.66
C GLU A 125 -28.95 -4.96 -3.89
N ILE A 126 -28.20 -5.14 -4.97
CA ILE A 126 -27.06 -4.30 -5.37
C ILE A 126 -27.51 -2.88 -5.73
N SER A 127 -28.73 -2.74 -6.27
CA SER A 127 -29.28 -1.42 -6.63
C SER A 127 -29.64 -0.60 -5.40
N GLN A 128 -29.96 -1.24 -4.27
CA GLN A 128 -30.31 -0.56 -3.01
C GLN A 128 -29.07 0.15 -2.42
N GLU A 129 -27.92 -0.52 -2.41
CA GLU A 129 -26.65 0.07 -1.94
C GLU A 129 -26.19 1.24 -2.83
N MET A 130 -26.36 1.10 -4.15
CA MET A 130 -26.07 2.17 -5.10
C MET A 130 -27.07 3.33 -5.01
N GLU A 131 -28.33 3.09 -4.63
CA GLU A 131 -29.35 4.13 -4.46
C GLU A 131 -29.05 5.03 -3.26
N ASP A 132 -28.59 4.45 -2.14
CA ASP A 132 -28.18 5.23 -0.97
C ASP A 132 -26.97 6.12 -1.28
N LYS A 133 -26.01 5.61 -2.08
CA LYS A 133 -24.86 6.34 -2.66
C LYS A 133 -25.20 7.15 -3.92
N ALA A 134 -26.48 7.28 -4.29
CA ALA A 134 -26.89 8.11 -5.43
C ALA A 134 -27.55 9.41 -4.96
N LYS A 135 -27.78 9.57 -3.65
CA LYS A 135 -28.43 10.74 -3.06
C LYS A 135 -27.47 11.92 -3.11
N ILE A 136 -27.50 12.65 -4.22
CA ILE A 136 -26.89 13.98 -4.31
C ILE A 136 -27.64 14.88 -3.32
N GLY A 137 -26.97 15.24 -2.22
CA GLY A 137 -27.55 16.10 -1.19
C GLY A 137 -27.98 17.45 -1.77
N ASP A 138 -29.09 18.00 -1.27
CA ASP A 138 -29.66 19.31 -1.63
C ASP A 138 -28.83 20.47 -1.04
N GLY A 139 -27.50 20.33 -1.13
CA GLY A 139 -26.52 21.17 -0.46
C GLY A 139 -26.47 22.56 -1.08
N ASP A 140 -26.80 23.58 -0.28
CA ASP A 140 -26.66 25.01 -0.55
C ASP A 140 -25.19 25.49 -0.71
N ALA A 141 -24.28 24.63 -1.18
CA ALA A 141 -22.93 25.01 -1.53
C ALA A 141 -22.96 25.74 -2.88
N LYS A 142 -23.23 27.05 -2.84
CA LYS A 142 -23.04 27.94 -3.99
C LYS A 142 -21.56 27.94 -4.39
N LEU A 143 -21.17 27.00 -5.24
CA LEU A 143 -19.97 27.15 -6.05
C LEU A 143 -20.23 28.33 -6.98
N HIS A 144 -19.58 29.45 -6.70
CA HIS A 144 -19.83 30.72 -7.36
C HIS A 144 -19.28 30.71 -8.80
N ASP A 145 -19.94 30.03 -9.74
CA ASP A 145 -19.84 30.25 -11.21
C ASP A 145 -20.58 29.24 -12.12
N MET A 146 -21.32 28.25 -11.58
CA MET A 146 -22.02 27.28 -12.44
C MET A 146 -23.43 27.78 -12.77
N ASP A 147 -23.71 28.01 -14.05
CA ASP A 147 -25.04 28.31 -14.59
C ASP A 147 -25.59 27.12 -15.42
N GLU A 148 -26.84 27.23 -15.89
CA GLU A 148 -27.52 26.25 -16.75
C GLU A 148 -26.75 25.93 -18.05
N ASN A 149 -25.74 26.73 -18.40
CA ASN A 149 -24.94 26.60 -19.61
C ASN A 149 -23.54 26.01 -19.32
N THR A 150 -23.29 25.54 -18.09
CA THR A 150 -22.09 24.80 -17.71
C THR A 150 -22.03 23.48 -18.48
N LYS A 151 -20.99 23.31 -19.32
CA LYS A 151 -20.84 22.09 -20.13
C LYS A 151 -20.13 20.98 -19.34
N GLY A 152 -20.82 19.85 -19.15
CA GLY A 152 -20.26 18.65 -18.52
C GLY A 152 -20.07 18.81 -17.02
N ILE A 153 -19.12 18.07 -16.45
CA ILE A 153 -18.78 18.10 -15.01
C ILE A 153 -17.36 18.66 -14.86
N PRO A 154 -17.20 19.97 -14.60
CA PRO A 154 -15.89 20.60 -14.45
C PRO A 154 -15.08 19.97 -13.31
N GLU A 155 -13.77 19.88 -13.51
CA GLU A 155 -12.80 19.42 -12.50
C GLU A 155 -13.05 17.99 -11.96
N PHE A 156 -13.90 17.17 -12.62
CA PHE A 156 -14.26 15.83 -12.17
C PHE A 156 -13.07 15.00 -11.69
N TRP A 157 -12.07 14.77 -12.56
CA TRP A 157 -10.89 13.96 -12.18
C TRP A 157 -9.96 14.65 -11.18
N LEU A 158 -9.91 15.98 -11.16
CA LEU A 158 -9.15 16.69 -10.13
C LEU A 158 -9.79 16.47 -8.75
N THR A 159 -11.12 16.57 -8.66
CA THR A 159 -11.87 16.29 -7.43
C THR A 159 -11.68 14.84 -7.00
N VAL A 160 -11.81 13.87 -7.92
CA VAL A 160 -11.52 12.46 -7.64
C VAL A 160 -10.12 12.28 -7.07
N CYS A 161 -9.09 12.83 -7.71
CA CYS A 161 -7.72 12.68 -7.21
C CYS A 161 -7.47 13.40 -5.89
N LYS A 162 -8.24 14.44 -5.56
CA LYS A 162 -8.14 15.14 -4.27
C LYS A 162 -8.87 14.41 -3.14
N ASN A 163 -9.92 13.66 -3.46
CA ASN A 163 -10.65 12.86 -2.49
C ASN A 163 -9.93 11.54 -2.18
N VAL A 164 -9.10 11.03 -3.09
CA VAL A 164 -8.26 9.86 -2.81
C VAL A 164 -7.03 10.28 -2.02
N ASP A 165 -6.94 9.89 -0.74
CA ASP A 165 -5.83 10.24 0.16
C ASP A 165 -4.45 9.99 -0.46
N LEU A 166 -4.22 8.78 -0.98
CA LEU A 166 -2.96 8.39 -1.63
C LEU A 166 -2.56 9.34 -2.79
N LEU A 167 -3.52 9.80 -3.59
CA LEU A 167 -3.23 10.71 -4.71
C LEU A 167 -3.14 12.17 -4.24
N SER A 168 -3.93 12.55 -3.25
CA SER A 168 -3.97 13.91 -2.72
C SER A 168 -2.62 14.34 -2.16
N GLU A 169 -1.91 13.44 -1.48
CA GLU A 169 -0.58 13.69 -0.91
C GLU A 169 0.49 13.91 -2.00
N MET A 170 0.31 13.30 -3.16
CA MET A 170 1.23 13.46 -4.30
C MET A 170 1.00 14.78 -5.07
N ILE A 171 -0.21 15.34 -5.00
CA ILE A 171 -0.59 16.52 -5.78
C ILE A 171 -0.07 17.80 -5.12
N GLN A 172 0.77 18.52 -5.87
CA GLN A 172 1.28 19.82 -5.47
C GLN A 172 0.40 20.94 -6.02
N GLU A 173 0.44 22.14 -5.40
CA GLU A 173 -0.36 23.31 -5.84
C GLU A 173 -0.17 23.66 -7.33
N HIS A 174 1.00 23.38 -7.89
CA HIS A 174 1.34 23.68 -9.27
C HIS A 174 0.92 22.58 -10.26
N ASP A 175 0.52 21.41 -9.77
CA ASP A 175 -0.05 20.32 -10.56
C ASP A 175 -1.54 20.60 -10.88
N GLU A 176 -2.27 21.23 -9.95
CA GLU A 176 -3.72 21.45 -10.08
C GLU A 176 -4.13 22.13 -11.40
N PRO A 177 -3.49 23.22 -11.87
CA PRO A 177 -3.90 23.85 -13.13
C PRO A 177 -3.78 22.93 -14.34
N ILE A 178 -2.91 21.91 -14.28
CA ILE A 178 -2.75 20.91 -15.34
C ILE A 178 -3.82 19.83 -15.17
N LEU A 179 -4.05 19.35 -13.95
CA LEU A 179 -5.09 18.37 -13.63
C LEU A 179 -6.51 18.88 -13.92
N LYS A 180 -6.78 20.19 -13.85
CA LYS A 180 -8.04 20.80 -14.34
C LYS A 180 -8.33 20.51 -15.81
N HIS A 181 -7.30 20.18 -16.60
CA HIS A 181 -7.44 19.82 -18.01
C HIS A 181 -7.52 18.30 -18.24
N LEU A 182 -7.42 17.49 -17.18
CA LEU A 182 -7.56 16.04 -17.27
C LEU A 182 -9.01 15.69 -17.59
N ARG A 183 -9.23 15.01 -18.73
CA ARG A 183 -10.56 14.65 -19.23
C ARG A 183 -10.95 13.22 -18.89
N ASP A 184 -9.99 12.30 -18.94
CA ASP A 184 -10.25 10.87 -18.73
C ASP A 184 -8.99 10.15 -18.24
N ILE A 185 -9.20 9.09 -17.45
CA ILE A 185 -8.18 8.13 -17.03
C ILE A 185 -8.61 6.75 -17.53
N LYS A 186 -7.80 6.17 -18.42
CA LYS A 186 -8.08 4.87 -19.05
C LYS A 186 -7.02 3.84 -18.69
N VAL A 187 -7.48 2.64 -18.35
CA VAL A 187 -6.62 1.45 -18.26
C VAL A 187 -6.58 0.80 -19.64
N ASN A 188 -5.39 0.54 -20.16
CA ASN A 188 -5.20 -0.20 -21.41
C ASN A 188 -4.28 -1.39 -21.15
N PHE A 189 -4.76 -2.60 -21.47
CA PHE A 189 -3.94 -3.81 -21.46
C PHE A 189 -3.15 -3.88 -22.78
N ALA A 190 -1.97 -3.26 -22.81
CA ALA A 190 -1.07 -3.29 -23.98
C ALA A 190 -0.01 -4.39 -23.82
N GLU A 191 0.37 -5.04 -24.94
CA GLU A 191 1.35 -6.13 -24.94
C GLU A 191 2.82 -5.64 -24.78
N SER A 192 3.13 -4.36 -25.10
CA SER A 192 4.45 -3.71 -24.90
C SER A 192 4.47 -2.26 -25.41
N PRO A 193 5.31 -1.32 -24.91
CA PRO A 193 5.98 -1.29 -23.61
C PRO A 193 5.17 -0.53 -22.54
N MET A 194 5.44 -0.85 -21.28
CA MET A 194 4.81 -0.28 -20.09
C MET A 194 5.45 1.08 -19.77
N GLY A 195 4.91 2.16 -20.34
CA GLY A 195 5.37 3.51 -20.03
C GLY A 195 4.58 4.59 -20.75
N CYS A 196 4.45 5.76 -20.13
CA CYS A 196 3.81 6.93 -20.73
C CYS A 196 4.77 8.12 -20.61
N THR A 197 5.35 8.55 -21.73
CA THR A 197 6.20 9.75 -21.75
C THR A 197 5.34 11.00 -21.92
N ILE A 198 5.48 11.97 -21.02
CA ILE A 198 4.81 13.27 -21.14
C ILE A 198 5.63 14.20 -22.02
N ASP A 199 5.07 14.59 -23.17
CA ASP A 199 5.64 15.58 -24.08
C ASP A 199 5.39 17.01 -23.60
N TRP A 200 6.20 17.46 -22.64
CA TRP A 200 6.13 18.81 -22.09
C TRP A 200 6.44 19.89 -23.13
N GLN A 201 5.58 20.90 -23.24
CA GLN A 201 5.91 22.12 -23.98
C GLN A 201 7.11 22.85 -23.36
N LYS A 202 7.83 23.63 -24.17
CA LYS A 202 9.05 24.33 -23.73
C LYS A 202 8.78 25.21 -22.50
N GLY A 203 9.47 24.91 -21.40
CA GLY A 203 9.36 25.65 -20.14
C GLY A 203 8.10 25.33 -19.32
N LYS A 204 7.36 24.28 -19.68
CA LYS A 204 6.17 23.79 -18.96
C LYS A 204 6.41 22.50 -18.19
N ASN A 205 7.59 21.90 -18.28
CA ASN A 205 7.93 20.75 -17.44
C ASN A 205 8.06 21.19 -15.98
N ILE A 206 7.04 20.85 -15.18
CA ILE A 206 6.94 21.18 -13.76
C ILE A 206 7.60 20.17 -12.83
N THR A 207 7.94 18.98 -13.34
CA THR A 207 8.75 17.96 -12.62
C THR A 207 10.21 18.42 -12.43
N LEU A 208 10.60 19.53 -13.05
CA LEU A 208 11.97 20.06 -13.03
C LEU A 208 12.00 21.53 -12.59
N LYS A 209 12.81 21.85 -11.59
CA LYS A 209 13.05 23.21 -11.11
C LYS A 209 14.41 23.73 -11.56
N THR A 210 14.42 24.94 -12.10
CA THR A 210 15.63 25.59 -12.60
C THR A 210 16.25 26.51 -11.53
N ILE A 211 17.40 26.12 -10.97
CA ILE A 211 18.15 26.89 -9.97
C ILE A 211 19.31 27.64 -10.63
N LYS A 212 19.34 28.97 -10.48
CA LYS A 212 20.42 29.82 -10.97
C LYS A 212 21.48 30.02 -9.89
N LYS A 213 22.64 29.37 -10.03
CA LYS A 213 23.79 29.52 -9.14
C LYS A 213 24.80 30.51 -9.71
N LYS A 214 25.06 31.60 -9.00
CA LYS A 214 26.14 32.55 -9.37
C LYS A 214 27.49 31.95 -9.00
N GLN A 215 28.35 31.74 -9.98
CA GLN A 215 29.73 31.30 -9.79
C GLN A 215 30.68 32.46 -10.06
N LYS A 216 31.53 32.80 -9.09
CA LYS A 216 32.56 33.82 -9.23
C LYS A 216 33.92 33.17 -9.52
N HIS A 217 34.58 33.60 -10.58
CA HIS A 217 35.90 33.09 -10.94
C HIS A 217 36.96 33.63 -9.97
N LYS A 218 37.67 32.73 -9.27
CA LYS A 218 38.61 33.08 -8.19
C LYS A 218 39.71 34.06 -8.61
N SER A 219 40.18 34.02 -9.85
CA SER A 219 41.29 34.89 -10.31
C SER A 219 40.87 36.14 -11.08
N ARG A 220 39.66 36.19 -11.65
CA ARG A 220 39.29 37.20 -12.66
C ARG A 220 38.13 38.10 -12.22
N GLY A 221 37.57 37.87 -11.02
CA GLY A 221 36.46 38.64 -10.45
C GLY A 221 35.11 38.51 -11.18
N SER A 222 35.12 38.02 -12.43
CA SER A 222 33.94 37.82 -13.27
C SER A 222 32.97 36.81 -12.65
N THR A 223 31.69 37.17 -12.63
CA THR A 223 30.60 36.34 -12.11
C THR A 223 29.80 35.82 -13.29
N ARG A 224 29.70 34.50 -13.42
CA ARG A 224 28.81 33.84 -14.39
C ARG A 224 27.62 33.22 -13.67
N THR A 225 26.43 33.31 -14.25
CA THR A 225 25.26 32.59 -13.75
C THR A 225 25.20 31.23 -14.41
N ILE A 226 25.24 30.16 -13.62
CA ILE A 226 25.03 28.79 -14.09
C ILE A 226 23.61 28.38 -13.75
N THR A 227 22.92 27.85 -14.74
CA THR A 227 21.60 27.28 -14.58
C THR A 227 21.77 25.78 -14.31
N LYS A 228 21.32 25.30 -13.15
CA LYS A 228 21.25 23.87 -12.82
C LYS A 228 19.77 23.48 -12.73
N THR A 229 19.40 22.40 -13.39
CA THR A 229 18.07 21.79 -13.24
C THR A 229 18.12 20.75 -12.13
N VAL A 230 17.12 20.75 -11.26
CA VAL A 230 16.92 19.75 -10.20
C VAL A 230 15.50 19.19 -10.31
N GLN A 231 15.30 17.96 -9.87
CA GLN A 231 13.95 17.39 -9.77
C GLN A 231 13.12 18.21 -8.79
N ASN A 232 11.88 18.47 -9.17
CA ASN A 232 10.86 19.14 -8.37
C ASN A 232 9.82 18.10 -7.98
N ASP A 233 9.31 18.22 -6.76
CA ASP A 233 8.20 17.39 -6.34
C ASP A 233 6.95 17.73 -7.14
N SER A 234 6.24 16.72 -7.63
CA SER A 234 5.12 16.85 -8.55
C SER A 234 4.48 15.48 -8.75
N PHE A 235 3.14 15.45 -8.78
CA PHE A 235 2.35 14.26 -9.14
C PHE A 235 2.83 13.61 -10.44
N PHE A 236 3.27 14.41 -11.42
CA PHE A 236 3.67 13.92 -12.73
C PHE A 236 5.00 13.15 -12.73
N ASN A 237 5.71 13.07 -11.60
CA ASN A 237 6.86 12.16 -11.44
C ASN A 237 6.44 10.69 -11.58
N PHE A 238 5.17 10.36 -11.30
CA PHE A 238 4.58 9.03 -11.51
C PHE A 238 4.75 8.50 -12.95
N PHE A 239 4.78 9.40 -13.94
CA PHE A 239 4.98 9.04 -15.35
C PHE A 239 6.47 8.92 -15.74
N SER A 240 7.37 9.04 -14.78
CA SER A 240 8.83 8.93 -14.96
C SER A 240 9.42 7.97 -13.90
N PRO A 241 8.94 6.71 -13.85
CA PRO A 241 9.43 5.74 -12.88
C PRO A 241 10.93 5.46 -13.10
N PRO A 242 11.65 5.01 -12.06
CA PRO A 242 13.04 4.59 -12.18
C PRO A 242 13.23 3.51 -13.25
N ALA A 243 14.38 3.52 -13.92
CA ALA A 243 14.69 2.49 -14.91
C ALA A 243 15.05 1.18 -14.22
N VAL A 244 14.33 0.11 -14.54
CA VAL A 244 14.65 -1.25 -14.11
C VAL A 244 15.76 -1.81 -15.01
N PRO A 245 16.87 -2.33 -14.47
CA PRO A 245 17.88 -3.03 -15.27
C PRO A 245 17.27 -4.21 -16.03
N ASP A 246 17.71 -4.44 -17.28
CA ASP A 246 17.29 -5.62 -18.06
C ASP A 246 17.82 -6.95 -17.48
N ASP A 247 18.86 -6.87 -16.65
CA ASP A 247 19.48 -8.02 -16.00
C ASP A 247 18.73 -8.35 -14.69
N PRO A 248 18.04 -9.51 -14.60
CA PRO A 248 17.27 -9.89 -13.42
C PRO A 248 18.15 -10.17 -12.19
N ASP A 249 19.46 -10.37 -12.37
CA ASP A 249 20.41 -10.61 -11.29
C ASP A 249 21.16 -9.31 -10.89
N ALA A 250 20.83 -8.16 -11.49
CA ALA A 250 21.42 -6.89 -11.11
C ALA A 250 20.89 -6.41 -9.75
N ASP A 251 21.80 -6.05 -8.85
CA ASP A 251 21.44 -5.40 -7.59
C ASP A 251 20.80 -4.04 -7.88
N VAL A 252 19.48 -3.95 -7.70
CA VAL A 252 18.74 -2.69 -7.64
C VAL A 252 18.93 -2.14 -6.23
N ASP A 253 19.21 -0.84 -6.10
CA ASP A 253 19.33 -0.26 -4.78
C ASP A 253 17.97 -0.25 -4.06
N GLU A 254 18.02 -0.36 -2.74
CA GLU A 254 16.83 -0.48 -1.90
C GLU A 254 15.88 0.74 -2.02
N GLU A 255 16.42 1.94 -2.26
CA GLU A 255 15.63 3.17 -2.44
C GLU A 255 14.88 3.14 -3.79
N VAL A 256 15.53 2.72 -4.87
CA VAL A 256 14.87 2.52 -6.17
C VAL A 256 13.85 1.39 -6.11
N GLN A 257 14.14 0.29 -5.40
CA GLN A 257 13.18 -0.80 -5.24
C GLN A 257 11.94 -0.37 -4.45
N ALA A 258 12.12 0.42 -3.38
CA ALA A 258 11.01 0.99 -2.62
C ALA A 258 10.17 1.93 -3.50
N GLN A 259 10.81 2.78 -4.30
CA GLN A 259 10.12 3.69 -5.21
C GLN A 259 9.31 2.92 -6.28
N LEU A 260 9.88 1.88 -6.89
CA LEU A 260 9.18 1.06 -7.89
C LEU A 260 7.99 0.31 -7.28
N THR A 261 8.11 -0.15 -6.04
CA THR A 261 7.01 -0.78 -5.30
C THR A 261 5.87 0.22 -5.08
N ALA A 262 6.18 1.42 -4.59
CA ALA A 262 5.19 2.47 -4.39
C ALA A 262 4.50 2.88 -5.71
N ASP A 263 5.27 3.06 -6.80
CA ASP A 263 4.73 3.36 -8.13
C ASP A 263 3.78 2.25 -8.62
N PHE A 264 4.10 0.97 -8.37
CA PHE A 264 3.23 -0.16 -8.71
C PHE A 264 1.94 -0.15 -7.89
N GLU A 265 2.02 0.08 -6.58
CA GLU A 265 0.86 0.17 -5.69
C GLU A 265 -0.10 1.28 -6.12
N ILE A 266 0.42 2.47 -6.43
CA ILE A 266 -0.38 3.59 -6.93
C ILE A 266 -1.02 3.24 -8.27
N GLY A 267 -0.27 2.66 -9.20
CA GLY A 267 -0.79 2.24 -10.50
C GLY A 267 -1.88 1.16 -10.38
N HIS A 268 -1.69 0.20 -9.47
CA HIS A 268 -2.67 -0.83 -9.15
C HIS A 268 -3.94 -0.22 -8.54
N TYR A 269 -3.80 0.72 -7.61
CA TYR A 269 -4.92 1.40 -6.96
C TYR A 269 -5.74 2.22 -7.96
N ILE A 270 -5.09 2.99 -8.84
CA ILE A 270 -5.77 3.72 -9.92
C ILE A 270 -6.56 2.76 -10.81
N ARG A 271 -5.93 1.63 -11.18
CA ARG A 271 -6.52 0.64 -12.08
C ARG A 271 -7.73 -0.08 -11.47
N GLU A 272 -7.59 -0.57 -10.23
CA GLU A 272 -8.56 -1.49 -9.62
C GLU A 272 -9.62 -0.78 -8.76
N ARG A 273 -9.30 0.38 -8.18
CA ARG A 273 -10.24 1.12 -7.31
C ARG A 273 -10.77 2.38 -7.99
N ILE A 274 -9.88 3.29 -8.39
CA ILE A 274 -10.29 4.63 -8.84
C ILE A 274 -11.06 4.58 -10.17
N VAL A 275 -10.50 3.94 -11.21
CA VAL A 275 -11.14 3.94 -12.54
C VAL A 275 -12.53 3.31 -12.52
N PRO A 276 -12.77 2.16 -11.86
CA PRO A 276 -14.11 1.58 -11.77
C PRO A 276 -15.09 2.40 -10.93
N ARG A 277 -14.63 3.04 -9.85
CA ARG A 277 -15.48 3.73 -8.86
C ARG A 277 -15.33 5.25 -8.88
N ALA A 278 -14.89 5.83 -10.00
CA ALA A 278 -14.55 7.26 -10.08
C ALA A 278 -15.68 8.19 -9.64
N VAL A 279 -16.94 7.82 -9.90
CA VAL A 279 -18.10 8.63 -9.47
C VAL A 279 -18.23 8.66 -7.95
N LEU A 280 -18.02 7.53 -7.27
CA LEU A 280 -18.07 7.43 -5.80
C LEU A 280 -16.96 8.23 -5.13
N TYR A 281 -15.76 8.26 -5.73
CA TYR A 281 -14.69 9.14 -5.26
C TYR A 281 -14.99 10.61 -5.53
N PHE A 282 -15.71 10.94 -6.61
CA PHE A 282 -16.12 12.31 -6.90
C PHE A 282 -17.17 12.81 -5.90
N THR A 283 -18.16 11.98 -5.58
CA THR A 283 -19.23 12.29 -4.61
C THR A 283 -18.75 12.24 -3.16
N GLY A 284 -17.68 11.48 -2.89
CA GLY A 284 -17.09 11.32 -1.55
C GLY A 284 -17.57 10.06 -0.81
N GLU A 285 -18.50 9.30 -1.38
CA GLU A 285 -19.06 8.09 -0.75
C GLU A 285 -18.06 6.93 -0.68
N ALA A 286 -17.06 6.94 -1.56
CA ALA A 286 -15.98 5.94 -1.48
C ALA A 286 -15.12 6.11 -0.22
N LEU A 287 -15.13 7.29 0.41
CA LEU A 287 -14.34 7.55 1.63
C LEU A 287 -14.94 6.88 2.85
N GLU A 288 -16.27 6.73 2.88
CA GLU A 288 -16.98 6.12 4.01
C GLU A 288 -16.77 4.60 4.06
N GLU A 289 -16.46 3.93 2.94
CA GLU A 289 -16.17 2.49 2.93
C GLU A 289 -14.83 2.13 3.59
N ASP A 290 -13.82 3.00 3.48
CA ASP A 290 -12.47 2.71 3.95
C ASP A 290 -12.31 2.94 5.48
N ASP A 291 -13.21 3.69 6.13
CA ASP A 291 -13.22 3.94 7.59
C ASP A 291 -13.80 2.77 8.42
N TYR A 292 -14.51 1.80 7.81
CA TYR A 292 -15.11 0.67 8.53
C TYR A 292 -14.18 -0.53 8.73
N ASP A 293 -12.98 -0.52 8.13
CA ASP A 293 -12.00 -1.62 8.27
C ASP A 293 -11.09 -1.48 9.50
N ASP A 294 -11.16 -0.37 10.26
CA ASP A 294 -10.28 -0.08 11.41
C ASP A 294 -10.94 -0.34 12.80
N GLU A 295 -12.19 -0.83 12.86
CA GLU A 295 -12.92 -1.10 14.11
C GLU A 295 -13.02 -2.59 14.52
N GLU A 296 -12.18 -3.50 13.99
CA GLU A 296 -12.17 -4.91 14.42
C GLU A 296 -10.80 -5.41 14.96
N GLU A 297 -10.21 -4.78 15.98
CA GLU A 297 -9.28 -5.47 16.92
C GLU A 297 -9.27 -4.83 18.33
N GLU A 298 -10.39 -4.81 19.06
CA GLU A 298 -10.36 -4.64 20.53
C GLU A 298 -11.33 -5.61 21.24
N GLU A 299 -11.03 -6.91 21.21
CA GLU A 299 -11.48 -7.90 22.22
C GLU A 299 -10.24 -8.75 22.57
N GLU A 300 -9.83 -9.03 23.80
CA GLU A 300 -10.45 -9.16 25.11
C GLU A 300 -9.26 -9.11 26.10
N ASP A 301 -9.16 -8.14 27.03
CA ASP A 301 -8.29 -8.30 28.20
C ASP A 301 -9.17 -8.72 29.38
N GLY A 302 -9.19 -10.03 29.63
CA GLY A 302 -9.96 -10.64 30.69
C GLY A 302 -9.43 -10.25 32.06
N GLU A 303 -10.10 -9.30 32.72
CA GLU A 303 -9.89 -9.08 34.14
C GLU A 303 -10.52 -10.22 34.96
N GLU A 304 -9.68 -11.20 35.32
CA GLU A 304 -9.98 -12.14 36.40
C GLU A 304 -10.05 -11.38 37.73
N GLY A 305 -11.20 -11.53 38.40
CA GLY A 305 -11.46 -10.92 39.69
C GLY A 305 -10.51 -11.40 40.80
N SER A 306 -10.17 -10.47 41.68
CA SER A 306 -9.80 -10.77 43.06
C SER A 306 -10.33 -9.66 43.95
N ASP A 307 -11.51 -9.91 44.55
CA ASP A 307 -11.88 -9.30 45.82
C ASP A 307 -10.80 -9.64 46.84
N ASP A 308 -10.17 -8.64 47.43
CA ASP A 308 -9.67 -8.72 48.80
C ASP A 308 -9.72 -7.30 49.40
N ASP A 309 -10.81 -7.07 50.13
CA ASP A 309 -10.93 -6.06 51.17
C ASP A 309 -9.70 -6.08 52.09
N MET A 310 -9.01 -4.96 52.27
CA MET A 310 -8.49 -4.54 53.59
C MET A 310 -8.45 -3.02 53.70
N ASP A 311 -9.47 -2.52 54.39
CA ASP A 311 -9.52 -1.23 55.08
C ASP A 311 -8.52 -1.25 56.25
N ASP A 312 -7.61 -0.28 56.31
CA ASP A 312 -6.98 0.15 57.57
C ASP A 312 -6.29 1.52 57.44
N GLU A 313 -7.00 2.51 58.00
CA GLU A 313 -6.55 3.66 58.80
C GLU A 313 -5.92 4.91 58.13
N GLU A 314 -6.65 6.03 58.32
CA GLU A 314 -6.23 7.42 58.12
C GLU A 314 -5.04 7.83 59.02
N ASP A 315 -4.04 8.52 58.45
CA ASP A 315 -3.18 9.47 59.19
C ASP A 315 -3.33 10.88 58.60
N PRO A 316 -3.97 11.83 59.32
CA PRO A 316 -4.39 13.13 58.80
C PRO A 316 -3.35 14.25 59.04
N ASP A 317 -2.12 14.14 58.52
CA ASP A 317 -1.15 15.26 58.69
C ASP A 317 -0.04 15.42 57.62
N PHE A 318 -0.41 15.63 56.34
CA PHE A 318 0.54 16.08 55.32
C PHE A 318 0.07 17.32 54.53
N ASP A 319 0.50 18.51 54.96
CA ASP A 319 0.39 19.77 54.20
C ASP A 319 1.71 20.07 53.46
N PRO A 320 1.73 20.10 52.11
CA PRO A 320 2.95 20.21 51.30
C PRO A 320 3.60 21.62 51.26
N LYS A 321 3.35 22.50 52.24
CA LYS A 321 3.80 23.92 52.21
C LYS A 321 4.87 24.37 53.19
N LYS A 322 5.62 23.49 53.87
CA LYS A 322 6.71 23.94 54.77
C LYS A 322 8.00 23.14 54.68
N VAL A 323 8.90 23.47 53.73
CA VAL A 323 10.35 23.64 54.01
C VAL A 323 10.96 24.66 53.04
N LYS A 324 11.45 25.80 53.53
CA LYS A 324 12.31 26.76 52.81
C LYS A 324 13.51 27.19 53.68
N GLY A 325 14.73 26.92 53.20
CA GLY A 325 15.99 27.65 53.46
C GLY A 325 16.64 27.48 54.85
N PRO A 326 17.97 27.73 55.01
CA PRO A 326 18.54 29.06 54.70
C PRO A 326 20.04 29.18 54.22
N LYS A 327 20.30 30.31 53.53
CA LYS A 327 21.48 31.24 53.46
C LYS A 327 22.92 30.81 53.84
N GLY A 328 23.84 30.85 52.86
CA GLY A 328 24.77 31.96 52.53
C GLY A 328 26.12 32.19 53.26
N LYS A 329 27.26 32.22 52.53
CA LYS A 329 28.22 33.36 52.31
C LYS A 329 29.66 32.94 51.89
N GLY A 330 30.20 33.59 50.85
CA GLY A 330 31.59 34.13 50.86
C GLY A 330 32.54 33.74 49.71
N GLY A 331 32.92 34.73 48.86
CA GLY A 331 34.25 34.82 48.22
C GLY A 331 34.32 34.75 46.68
N ASP A 332 34.59 35.88 46.03
CA ASP A 332 35.11 36.07 44.65
C ASP A 332 36.64 36.39 44.75
N PRO A 333 37.46 36.56 43.69
CA PRO A 333 37.38 36.17 42.26
C PRO A 333 38.66 35.49 41.72
N GLN A 334 38.62 34.88 40.53
CA GLN A 334 39.71 35.03 39.54
C GLN A 334 39.38 34.49 38.13
N GLU A 335 39.66 35.34 37.15
CA GLU A 335 39.63 35.12 35.69
C GLU A 335 40.58 34.01 35.22
N CYS A 336 40.21 33.31 34.14
CA CYS A 336 41.20 32.79 33.18
C CYS A 336 40.73 32.99 31.74
N LYS A 337 41.61 33.59 30.95
CA LYS A 337 41.42 34.11 29.60
C LYS A 337 41.53 33.03 28.53
N GLN A 338 40.90 33.36 27.40
CA GLN A 338 41.20 33.00 26.02
C GLN A 338 42.65 32.56 25.76
N GLN A 339 42.79 31.49 24.98
CA GLN A 339 43.54 31.49 23.72
C GLN A 339 42.89 30.54 22.72
#